data_AF-A0A1W6BG71-F1
#
_entry.id   AF-A0A1W6BG71-F1
#
_cell.length_a   1.000
_cell.length_b   1.000
_cell.length_c   1.000
_cell.angle_alpha   90.00
_cell.angle_beta   90.00
_cell.angle_gamma   90.00
#
_symmetry.space_group_name_H-M   'P 1'
#
loop_
_entity.id
_entity.type
_entity.pdbx_description
1 polymer ?
#
loop_
_entity_poly.entity_id
_entity_poly.type
_entity_poly.pdbx_seq_one_letter_code
_entity_poly.pdbx_strand_id
1 'polypeptide(L)'
;MSEDEFKSRLKIAKNKAEVHKDQKNPKSSSNMGTAFKMSTELVSAVAVGTIIGFILDNWFGTKPWLILIFFFVGVAAGIMNVVKTAKKMQK
;
A
#
# COMPACT_ATOMS: atom_id res chain seq x y z
N MET A 1 41.95 -24.91 -3.91
CA MET A 1 40.58 -24.64 -3.39
C MET A 1 39.67 -25.65 -4.07
N SER A 2 38.97 -26.49 -3.31
CA SER A 2 38.16 -27.57 -3.89
C SER A 2 36.83 -27.03 -4.44
N GLU A 3 36.44 -27.49 -5.63
CA GLU A 3 35.09 -27.31 -6.21
C GLU A 3 33.97 -27.61 -5.22
N ASP A 4 34.20 -28.58 -4.33
CA ASP A 4 33.22 -29.04 -3.34
C ASP A 4 33.00 -28.01 -2.22
N GLU A 5 34.04 -27.26 -1.87
CA GLU A 5 33.96 -26.18 -0.89
C GLU A 5 33.12 -25.03 -1.44
N PHE A 6 33.34 -24.68 -2.72
CA PHE A 6 32.59 -23.63 -3.40
C PHE A 6 31.11 -23.99 -3.53
N LYS A 7 30.80 -25.24 -3.94
CA LYS A 7 29.42 -25.75 -4.02
C LYS A 7 28.75 -25.78 -2.64
N SER A 8 29.48 -26.13 -1.59
CA SER A 8 28.97 -26.13 -0.22
C SER A 8 28.59 -24.73 0.23
N ARG A 9 29.45 -23.73 -0.02
CA ARG A 9 29.18 -22.32 0.32
C ARG A 9 28.01 -21.75 -0.51
N LEU A 10 27.93 -22.07 -1.79
CA LEU A 10 26.79 -21.72 -2.65
C LEU A 10 25.49 -22.36 -2.14
N LYS A 11 25.53 -23.63 -1.72
CA LYS A 11 24.36 -24.33 -1.18
C LYS A 11 23.88 -23.71 0.13
N ILE A 12 24.79 -23.31 1.00
CA ILE A 12 24.48 -22.60 2.26
C ILE A 12 23.87 -21.22 1.97
N ALA A 13 24.46 -20.46 1.04
CA ALA A 13 23.93 -19.15 0.64
C ALA A 13 22.55 -19.26 -0.02
N LYS A 14 22.35 -20.27 -0.88
CA LYS A 14 21.06 -20.55 -1.52
C LYS A 14 19.99 -20.95 -0.49
N ASN A 15 20.30 -21.86 0.43
CA ASN A 15 19.36 -22.23 1.50
C ASN A 15 19.03 -21.04 2.40
N LYS A 16 20.00 -20.20 2.75
CA LYS A 16 19.75 -18.99 3.55
C LYS A 16 18.88 -17.99 2.79
N ALA A 17 19.08 -17.85 1.48
CA ALA A 17 18.25 -17.02 0.62
C ALA A 17 16.84 -17.60 0.42
N GLU A 18 16.68 -18.93 0.37
CA GLU A 18 15.37 -19.62 0.30
C GLU A 18 14.61 -19.46 1.63
N VAL A 19 15.25 -19.65 2.78
CA VAL A 19 14.68 -19.40 4.11
C VAL A 19 14.29 -17.92 4.29
N HIS A 20 15.10 -16.97 3.80
CA HIS A 20 14.74 -15.54 3.81
C HIS A 20 13.69 -15.18 2.75
N LYS A 21 13.58 -15.91 1.63
CA LYS A 21 12.48 -15.78 0.67
C LYS A 21 11.16 -16.26 1.27
N ASP A 22 11.20 -17.30 2.11
CA ASP A 22 10.02 -17.80 2.82
C ASP A 22 9.57 -16.89 3.97
N GLN A 23 10.48 -16.13 4.60
CA GLN A 23 10.09 -15.01 5.48
C GLN A 23 9.58 -13.79 4.71
N LYS A 24 9.90 -13.70 3.42
CA LYS A 24 9.27 -12.79 2.46
C LYS A 24 8.04 -13.41 1.80
N ASN A 25 7.35 -14.32 2.50
CA ASN A 25 5.95 -14.59 2.25
C ASN A 25 5.12 -13.42 2.81
N PRO A 26 4.45 -12.59 1.98
CA PRO A 26 3.37 -11.73 2.44
C PRO A 26 2.10 -12.53 2.83
N LYS A 27 2.26 -13.80 3.23
CA LYS A 27 1.20 -14.79 3.41
C LYS A 27 0.67 -14.89 4.84
N SER A 28 1.23 -14.08 5.74
CA SER A 28 0.67 -13.78 7.05
C SER A 28 0.66 -12.25 7.25
N SER A 29 0.22 -11.49 6.25
CA SER A 29 -0.41 -10.22 6.61
C SER A 29 -1.61 -10.61 7.44
N SER A 30 -1.51 -10.42 8.76
CA SER A 30 -2.64 -10.69 9.64
C SER A 30 -3.85 -9.94 9.05
N ASN A 31 -5.04 -10.53 9.11
CA ASN A 31 -6.25 -9.88 8.61
C ASN A 31 -6.36 -8.43 9.15
N MET A 32 -5.81 -8.19 10.34
CA MET A 32 -5.65 -6.88 10.96
C MET A 32 -4.70 -5.93 10.21
N GLY A 33 -3.51 -6.37 9.80
CA GLY A 33 -2.57 -5.54 9.03
C GLY A 33 -3.11 -5.15 7.66
N THR A 34 -3.81 -6.07 7.01
CA THR A 34 -4.49 -5.80 5.73
C THR A 34 -5.66 -4.84 5.90
N ALA A 35 -6.50 -5.02 6.93
CA ALA A 35 -7.57 -4.09 7.25
C ALA A 35 -7.03 -2.69 7.57
N PHE A 36 -5.98 -2.60 8.38
CA PHE A 36 -5.33 -1.33 8.73
C PHE A 36 -4.77 -0.62 7.49
N LYS A 37 -4.14 -1.37 6.58
CA LYS A 37 -3.66 -0.82 5.31
C LYS A 37 -4.80 -0.26 4.46
N MET A 38 -5.90 -0.99 4.33
CA MET A 38 -7.08 -0.50 3.59
C MET A 38 -7.68 0.75 4.22
N SER A 39 -7.78 0.78 5.55
CA SER A 39 -8.27 1.96 6.29
C SER A 39 -7.36 3.17 6.08
N THR A 40 -6.04 3.00 6.15
CA THR A 40 -5.09 4.10 5.95
C THR A 40 -5.04 4.56 4.50
N GLU A 41 -5.17 3.66 3.51
CA GLU A 41 -5.33 4.02 2.08
C GLU A 41 -6.58 4.89 1.85
N LEU A 42 -7.71 4.53 2.47
CA LEU A 42 -8.94 5.32 2.37
C LEU A 42 -8.78 6.70 3.04
N VAL A 43 -8.34 6.73 4.29
CA VAL A 43 -8.21 7.97 5.07
C VAL A 43 -7.19 8.91 4.44
N SER A 44 -6.06 8.40 3.95
CA SER A 44 -5.04 9.21 3.28
C SER A 44 -5.54 9.83 1.99
N ALA A 45 -6.28 9.10 1.15
CA ALA A 45 -6.86 9.64 -0.08
C ALA A 45 -7.85 10.78 0.21
N VAL A 46 -8.72 10.61 1.20
CA VAL A 46 -9.68 11.64 1.63
C VAL A 46 -8.97 12.84 2.23
N ALA A 47 -7.99 12.63 3.10
CA ALA A 47 -7.22 13.71 3.72
C ALA A 47 -6.48 14.55 2.67
N VAL A 48 -5.78 13.91 1.74
CA VAL A 48 -5.06 14.60 0.66
C VAL A 48 -6.02 15.37 -0.24
N GLY A 49 -7.14 14.76 -0.66
CA GLY A 49 -8.17 15.45 -1.45
C GLY A 49 -8.72 16.67 -0.72
N THR A 50 -9.08 16.52 0.54
CA THR A 50 -9.62 17.61 1.37
C THR A 50 -8.61 18.75 1.56
N ILE A 51 -7.33 18.43 1.82
CA ILE A 51 -6.26 19.43 1.96
C ILE A 51 -6.06 20.20 0.65
N ILE A 52 -6.03 19.49 -0.48
CA ILE A 52 -5.92 20.12 -1.82
C ILE A 52 -7.13 21.03 -2.05
N GLY A 53 -8.34 20.52 -1.80
CA GLY A 53 -9.56 21.29 -1.92
C GLY A 53 -9.53 22.56 -1.05
N PHE A 54 -9.02 22.46 0.18
CA PHE A 54 -8.90 23.61 1.09
C PHE A 54 -7.91 24.67 0.60
N ILE A 55 -6.75 24.25 0.11
CA ILE A 55 -5.75 25.17 -0.46
C ILE A 55 -6.34 25.88 -1.68
N LEU A 56 -7.00 25.15 -2.58
CA LEU A 56 -7.62 25.72 -3.77
C LEU A 56 -8.76 26.66 -3.42
N ASP A 57 -9.63 26.26 -2.49
CA ASP A 57 -10.72 27.11 -2.03
C ASP A 57 -10.21 28.40 -1.36
N ASN A 58 -9.06 28.35 -0.67
CA ASN A 58 -8.43 29.54 -0.12
C ASN A 58 -7.81 30.44 -1.18
N TRP A 59 -7.33 29.87 -2.28
CA TRP A 59 -6.76 30.66 -3.37
C TRP A 59 -7.86 31.28 -4.24
N PHE A 60 -8.84 30.50 -4.68
CA PHE A 60 -9.92 31.00 -5.53
C PHE A 60 -11.06 31.71 -4.78
N GLY A 61 -11.05 31.69 -3.44
CA GLY A 61 -12.13 32.25 -2.63
C GLY A 61 -13.44 31.48 -2.74
N THR A 62 -13.40 30.24 -3.22
CA THR A 62 -14.58 29.40 -3.51
C THR A 62 -15.06 28.57 -2.31
N LYS A 63 -14.55 28.84 -1.10
CA LYS A 63 -14.88 28.09 0.13
C LYS A 63 -16.40 27.96 0.33
N PRO A 64 -16.96 26.75 0.57
CA PRO A 64 -16.31 25.43 0.68
C PRO A 64 -16.54 24.52 -0.56
N TRP A 65 -16.73 25.07 -1.76
CA TRP A 65 -17.12 24.28 -2.94
C TRP A 65 -16.04 23.31 -3.43
N LEU A 66 -14.78 23.75 -3.56
CA LEU A 66 -13.71 22.86 -4.03
C LEU A 66 -13.35 21.83 -2.97
N ILE A 67 -13.40 22.17 -1.68
CA ILE A 67 -13.28 21.19 -0.60
C ILE A 67 -14.31 20.07 -0.77
N LEU A 68 -15.57 20.43 -1.03
CA LEU A 68 -16.65 19.45 -1.16
C LEU A 68 -16.42 18.52 -2.37
N ILE A 69 -16.07 19.09 -3.52
CA ILE A 69 -15.79 18.32 -4.74
C ILE A 69 -14.59 17.39 -4.54
N PHE A 70 -13.46 17.93 -4.05
CA PHE A 70 -12.26 17.15 -3.84
C PHE A 70 -12.39 16.11 -2.72
N PHE A 71 -13.25 16.35 -1.73
CA PHE A 71 -13.60 15.35 -0.73
C PHE A 71 -14.24 14.12 -1.38
N PHE A 72 -15.28 14.31 -2.21
CA PHE A 72 -15.93 13.19 -2.91
C PHE A 72 -14.98 12.48 -3.88
N VAL A 73 -14.13 13.24 -4.59
CA VAL A 73 -13.09 12.67 -5.45
C VAL A 73 -12.09 11.83 -4.63
N GLY A 74 -11.65 12.32 -3.46
CA GLY A 74 -10.77 11.60 -2.56
C GLY A 74 -11.40 10.31 -2.01
N VAL A 75 -12.68 10.37 -1.62
CA VAL A 75 -13.45 9.19 -1.19
C VAL A 75 -13.55 8.17 -2.33
N ALA A 76 -13.93 8.60 -3.54
CA ALA A 76 -14.03 7.71 -4.69
C ALA A 76 -12.69 7.04 -5.02
N ALA A 77 -11.59 7.81 -5.04
CA ALA A 77 -10.26 7.29 -5.27
C ALA A 77 -9.82 6.28 -4.18
N GLY A 78 -10.09 6.59 -2.90
CA GLY A 78 -9.80 5.70 -1.79
C GLY A 78 -10.56 4.38 -1.88
N ILE A 79 -11.87 4.42 -2.17
CA ILE A 79 -12.69 3.22 -2.36
C ILE A 79 -12.18 2.40 -3.57
N MET A 80 -11.85 3.05 -4.69
CA MET A 80 -11.31 2.37 -5.87
C MET A 80 -9.99 1.64 -5.56
N ASN A 81 -9.11 2.23 -4.74
CA ASN A 81 -7.88 1.59 -4.31
C ASN A 81 -8.14 0.39 -3.39
N VAL A 82 -9.01 0.54 -2.40
CA VAL A 82 -9.38 -0.56 -1.47
C VAL A 82 -10.00 -1.72 -2.24
N VAL A 83 -10.96 -1.47 -3.14
CA VAL A 83 -11.61 -2.49 -3.97
C VAL A 83 -10.60 -3.18 -4.87
N LYS A 84 -9.66 -2.44 -5.48
CA LYS A 84 -8.59 -3.01 -6.30
C LYS A 84 -7.68 -3.92 -5.48
N THR A 85 -7.35 -3.54 -4.26
CA THR A 85 -6.57 -4.35 -3.32
C THR A 85 -7.32 -5.61 -2.91
N ALA A 86 -8.61 -5.51 -2.57
CA ALA A 86 -9.46 -6.65 -2.25
C ALA A 86 -9.56 -7.65 -3.42
N LYS A 87 -9.82 -7.16 -4.64
CA LYS A 87 -9.88 -7.99 -5.85
C LYS A 87 -8.56 -8.72 -6.15
N LYS A 88 -7.42 -8.08 -5.87
CA LYS A 88 -6.10 -8.73 -6.02
C LYS A 88 -5.84 -9.84 -5.01
N MET A 89 -6.50 -9.81 -3.84
CA MET A 89 -6.36 -10.86 -2.83
C MET A 89 -7.30 -12.04 -3.08
N GLN A 90 -8.41 -11.83 -3.80
CA GLN A 90 -9.32 -12.92 -4.21
C GLN A 90 -8.85 -13.70 -5.44
N LYS A 91 -7.82 -13.24 -6.15
CA LYS A 91 -7.26 -13.90 -7.35
C LYS A 91 -5.96 -14.60 -6.98
#